data_AF-A0AA39ZRK3-F1
#
_entry.id   AF-A0AA39ZRK3-F1
#
_cell.length_a   1.000
_cell.length_b   1.000
_cell.length_c   1.000
_cell.angle_alpha   90.00
_cell.angle_beta   90.00
_cell.angle_gamma   90.00
#
_symmetry.space_group_name_H-M   'P 1'
#
loop_
_entity.id
_entity.type
_entity.pdbx_description
1 polymer ?
#
loop_
_entity_poly.entity_id
_entity_poly.type
_entity_poly.pdbx_seq_one_letter_code
_entity_poly.pdbx_strand_id
1 'polypeptide(L)'
;MAFVSFALLAREVSESRASTIWGFMGAFVPLAFIAVVMRLYTRFRFAKIGGDDIAITIGFILYIGLMTATIYAVKFGLGLHIQNVPQETGVQMQKCGFSSQVLYPSSLGAIKLSIILFLLRVVPLDHAWRKPLYTVAAWVVVSESAFTIALFRQCTPINYYWDKSVEGTCFDQPKFYYVDAALNMTTDIIILSLPWFIFRNLNLSKRKKYELLLVCSVGVL
;
A
#
# COMPACT_ATOMS: atom_id res chain seq x y z
N MET A 1 -3.03 -5.21 -44.28
CA MET A 1 -3.89 -5.45 -43.09
C MET A 1 -3.10 -5.73 -41.81
N ALA A 2 -2.09 -6.61 -41.80
CA ALA A 2 -1.28 -6.89 -40.59
C ALA A 2 -0.51 -5.68 -40.03
N PHE A 3 0.00 -4.79 -40.89
CA PHE A 3 0.73 -3.57 -40.47
C PHE A 3 -0.16 -2.53 -39.78
N VAL A 4 -1.45 -2.46 -40.16
CA VAL A 4 -2.43 -1.57 -39.51
C VAL A 4 -2.82 -2.13 -38.15
N SER A 5 -2.96 -3.46 -38.03
CA SER A 5 -3.19 -4.13 -36.74
C SER A 5 -2.00 -3.97 -35.77
N PHE A 6 -0.77 -4.07 -36.28
CA PHE A 6 0.44 -3.85 -35.47
C PHE A 6 0.61 -2.38 -35.05
N ALA A 7 0.27 -1.43 -35.94
CA ALA A 7 0.28 0.00 -35.61
C ALA A 7 -0.84 0.39 -34.63
N LEU A 8 -2.00 -0.27 -34.70
CA LEU A 8 -3.10 -0.10 -33.74
C LEU A 8 -2.74 -0.70 -32.37
N LEU A 9 -2.16 -1.92 -32.33
CA LEU A 9 -1.61 -2.51 -31.11
C LEU A 9 -0.51 -1.65 -30.49
N ALA A 10 0.39 -1.09 -31.30
CA ALA A 10 1.45 -0.20 -30.81
C ALA A 10 0.90 1.13 -30.27
N ARG A 11 -0.20 1.65 -30.84
CA ARG A 11 -0.89 2.87 -30.39
C ARG A 11 -1.72 2.63 -29.12
N GLU A 12 -2.31 1.44 -29.00
CA GLU A 12 -3.05 1.00 -27.82
C GLU A 12 -2.11 0.72 -26.62
N VAL A 13 -0.89 0.25 -26.90
CA VAL A 13 0.20 0.17 -25.92
C VAL A 13 0.73 1.57 -25.54
N SER A 14 0.68 2.57 -26.43
CA SER A 14 1.19 3.93 -26.13
C SER A 14 0.23 4.78 -25.28
N GLU A 15 -1.08 4.56 -25.33
CA GLU A 15 -2.07 5.23 -24.47
C GLU A 15 -2.41 4.46 -23.19
N SER A 16 -2.06 3.17 -23.11
CA SER A 16 -2.34 2.34 -21.95
C SER A 16 -1.44 2.68 -20.76
N ARG A 17 -2.07 2.95 -19.61
CA ARG A 17 -1.39 3.12 -18.32
C ARG A 17 -0.74 1.84 -17.81
N ALA A 18 -0.97 0.71 -18.49
CA ALA A 18 -0.37 -0.58 -18.14
C ALA A 18 1.16 -0.52 -18.18
N SER A 19 1.76 0.21 -19.12
CA SER A 19 3.22 0.38 -19.20
C SER A 19 3.81 1.02 -17.95
N THR A 20 3.14 2.06 -17.42
CA THR A 20 3.49 2.71 -16.16
C THR A 20 3.34 1.75 -14.98
N ILE A 21 2.24 0.98 -14.91
CA ILE A 21 2.00 0.00 -13.84
C ILE A 21 3.10 -1.07 -13.82
N TRP A 22 3.46 -1.63 -14.98
CA TRP A 22 4.55 -2.60 -15.09
C TRP A 22 5.90 -2.01 -14.68
N GLY A 23 6.17 -0.76 -15.05
CA GLY A 23 7.40 -0.05 -14.64
C GLY A 23 7.50 0.10 -13.12
N PHE A 24 6.42 0.55 -12.46
CA PHE A 24 6.37 0.66 -11.00
C PHE A 24 6.53 -0.71 -10.32
N MET A 25 5.81 -1.72 -10.78
CA MET A 25 5.92 -3.07 -10.24
C MET A 25 7.33 -3.64 -10.38
N GLY A 26 7.94 -3.50 -11.57
CA GLY A 26 9.28 -4.01 -11.84
C GLY A 26 10.39 -3.35 -11.02
N ALA A 27 10.22 -2.08 -10.65
CA ALA A 27 11.23 -1.35 -9.87
C ALA A 27 11.04 -1.49 -8.35
N PHE A 28 9.82 -1.24 -7.86
CA PHE A 28 9.57 -1.09 -6.41
C PHE A 28 9.26 -2.40 -5.71
N VAL A 29 8.64 -3.37 -6.38
CA VAL A 29 8.30 -4.67 -5.76
C VAL A 29 9.56 -5.45 -5.37
N PRO A 30 10.58 -5.61 -6.25
CA PRO A 30 11.81 -6.31 -5.87
C PRO A 30 12.58 -5.58 -4.77
N LEU A 31 12.61 -4.25 -4.82
CA LEU A 31 13.27 -3.43 -3.79
C LEU A 31 12.61 -3.62 -2.42
N ALA A 32 11.28 -3.53 -2.36
CA ALA A 32 10.52 -3.77 -1.13
C ALA A 32 10.70 -5.21 -0.62
N PHE A 33 10.68 -6.20 -1.53
CA PHE A 33 10.94 -7.61 -1.19
C PHE A 33 12.31 -7.78 -0.54
N ILE A 34 13.37 -7.24 -1.16
CA ILE A 34 14.74 -7.31 -0.64
C ILE A 34 14.81 -6.63 0.73
N ALA A 35 14.24 -5.44 0.89
CA ALA A 35 14.27 -4.69 2.14
C ALA A 35 13.60 -5.46 3.30
N VAL A 36 12.41 -6.03 3.06
CA VAL A 36 11.70 -6.82 4.09
C VAL A 36 12.45 -8.10 4.43
N VAL A 37 12.96 -8.83 3.44
CA VAL A 37 13.75 -10.05 3.68
C VAL A 37 15.01 -9.74 4.48
N MET A 38 15.73 -8.67 4.14
CA MET A 38 16.92 -8.24 4.89
C MET A 38 16.56 -7.87 6.32
N ARG A 39 15.43 -7.17 6.52
CA ARG A 39 14.93 -6.79 7.86
C ARG A 39 14.60 -8.02 8.70
N LEU A 40 13.90 -9.00 8.14
CA LEU A 40 13.59 -10.24 8.85
C LEU A 40 14.86 -11.03 9.15
N TYR A 41 15.76 -11.19 8.17
CA TYR A 41 17.02 -11.92 8.34
C TYR A 41 17.91 -11.33 9.44
N THR A 42 18.11 -10.01 9.43
CA THR A 42 18.90 -9.32 10.46
C THR A 42 18.27 -9.47 11.85
N ARG A 43 16.94 -9.47 11.95
CA ARG A 43 16.24 -9.69 13.21
C ARG A 43 16.35 -11.11 13.72
N PHE A 44 16.12 -12.12 12.87
CA PHE A 44 16.31 -13.52 13.23
C PHE A 44 17.74 -13.81 13.73
N ARG A 45 18.74 -13.15 13.15
CA ARG A 45 20.15 -13.41 13.46
C ARG A 45 20.69 -12.61 14.66
N PHE A 46 20.20 -11.38 14.88
CA PHE A 46 20.82 -10.42 15.79
C PHE A 46 19.88 -9.82 16.85
N ALA A 47 18.58 -10.11 16.85
CA ALA A 47 17.62 -9.50 17.78
C ALA A 47 16.45 -10.43 18.18
N LYS A 48 15.66 -10.02 19.18
CA LYS A 48 14.38 -10.68 19.49
C LYS A 48 13.28 -10.14 18.59
N ILE A 49 12.37 -11.02 18.17
CA ILE A 49 11.19 -10.67 17.36
C ILE A 49 10.29 -9.74 18.15
N GLY A 50 9.92 -8.65 17.49
CA GLY A 50 9.08 -7.60 18.02
C GLY A 50 7.69 -7.52 17.42
N GLY A 51 6.79 -6.74 18.06
CA GLY A 51 5.49 -6.42 17.47
C GLY A 51 5.59 -5.64 16.15
N ASP A 52 6.62 -4.82 15.97
CA ASP A 52 6.96 -4.17 14.70
C ASP A 52 7.32 -5.17 13.60
N ASP A 53 8.03 -6.25 13.94
CA ASP A 53 8.41 -7.32 13.01
C ASP A 53 7.18 -8.14 12.58
N ILE A 54 6.24 -8.40 13.49
CA ILE A 54 4.97 -9.06 13.16
C ILE A 54 4.14 -8.17 12.22
N ALA A 55 4.01 -6.88 12.53
CA ALA A 55 3.24 -5.94 11.73
C ALA A 55 3.79 -5.81 10.30
N ILE A 56 5.12 -5.73 10.12
CA ILE A 56 5.71 -5.69 8.77
C ILE A 56 5.54 -7.01 8.02
N THR A 57 5.62 -8.16 8.70
CA THR A 57 5.39 -9.45 8.05
C THR A 57 3.94 -9.58 7.57
N ILE A 58 2.96 -9.19 8.39
CA ILE A 58 1.54 -9.19 8.00
C ILE A 58 1.34 -8.24 6.81
N GLY A 59 1.85 -7.02 6.90
CA GLY A 59 1.77 -6.04 5.81
C GLY A 59 2.38 -6.57 4.51
N PHE A 60 3.53 -7.24 4.60
CA PHE A 60 4.19 -7.81 3.44
C PHE A 60 3.42 -8.97 2.79
N ILE A 61 2.79 -9.84 3.58
CA ILE A 61 1.94 -10.92 3.05
C ILE A 61 0.74 -10.31 2.30
N LEU A 62 0.11 -9.28 2.87
CA LEU A 62 -0.99 -8.56 2.23
C LEU A 62 -0.52 -7.86 0.95
N TYR A 63 0.67 -7.28 0.96
CA TYR A 63 1.29 -6.65 -0.21
C TYR A 63 1.54 -7.65 -1.35
N ILE A 64 1.98 -8.87 -1.06
CA ILE A 64 2.13 -9.93 -2.08
C ILE A 64 0.77 -10.26 -2.71
N GLY A 65 -0.28 -10.36 -1.89
CA GLY A 65 -1.65 -10.57 -2.38
C GLY A 65 -2.12 -9.42 -3.28
N LEU A 66 -1.89 -8.18 -2.84
CA LEU A 66 -2.18 -6.95 -3.59
C LEU A 66 -1.49 -6.96 -4.96
N MET A 67 -0.19 -7.26 -5.00
CA MET A 67 0.59 -7.31 -6.23
C MET A 67 0.12 -8.41 -7.16
N THR A 68 -0.16 -9.59 -6.62
CA THR A 68 -0.68 -10.72 -7.40
C THR A 68 -2.02 -10.35 -8.04
N ALA A 69 -2.96 -9.83 -7.25
CA ALA A 69 -4.26 -9.38 -7.74
C ALA A 69 -4.12 -8.31 -8.83
N THR A 70 -3.21 -7.36 -8.65
CA THR A 70 -2.97 -6.29 -9.64
C THR A 70 -2.35 -6.83 -10.93
N ILE A 71 -1.39 -7.76 -10.86
CA ILE A 71 -0.80 -8.41 -12.04
C ILE A 71 -1.87 -9.12 -12.86
N TYR A 72 -2.76 -9.88 -12.21
CA TYR A 72 -3.87 -10.53 -12.90
C TYR A 72 -4.87 -9.51 -13.48
N ALA A 73 -5.18 -8.45 -12.74
CA ALA A 73 -6.03 -7.37 -13.25
C ALA A 73 -5.46 -6.74 -14.52
N VAL A 74 -4.15 -6.45 -14.56
CA VAL A 74 -3.46 -5.93 -15.75
C VAL A 74 -3.50 -6.92 -16.91
N LYS A 75 -3.28 -8.22 -16.64
CA LYS A 75 -3.43 -9.27 -17.67
C LYS A 75 -4.83 -9.33 -18.27
N PHE A 76 -5.87 -9.03 -17.48
CA PHE A 76 -7.26 -9.03 -17.93
C PHE A 76 -7.72 -7.71 -18.57
N GLY A 77 -6.85 -6.69 -18.62
CA GLY A 77 -7.12 -5.42 -19.31
C GLY A 77 -7.02 -4.15 -18.45
N LEU A 78 -6.60 -4.25 -17.18
CA LEU A 78 -6.43 -3.07 -16.31
C LEU A 78 -5.35 -2.14 -16.89
N GLY A 79 -5.71 -0.87 -17.10
CA GLY A 79 -4.84 0.15 -17.69
C GLY A 79 -5.19 0.50 -19.13
N LEU A 80 -6.00 -0.31 -19.82
CA LEU A 80 -6.62 0.03 -21.10
C LEU A 80 -7.78 1.01 -20.91
N HIS A 81 -8.09 1.77 -21.96
CA HIS A 81 -9.34 2.52 -22.00
C HIS A 81 -10.53 1.55 -21.90
N ILE A 82 -11.60 1.95 -21.18
CA ILE A 82 -12.74 1.07 -20.90
C ILE A 82 -13.40 0.50 -22.16
N GLN A 83 -13.28 1.22 -23.28
CA GLN A 83 -13.79 0.81 -24.60
C GLN A 83 -12.99 -0.34 -25.22
N ASN A 84 -11.75 -0.53 -24.78
CA ASN A 84 -10.79 -1.48 -25.34
C ASN A 84 -10.60 -2.71 -24.44
N VAL A 85 -11.34 -2.78 -23.31
CA VAL A 85 -11.30 -3.93 -22.41
C VAL A 85 -12.13 -5.07 -23.03
N PRO A 86 -11.58 -6.28 -23.19
CA PRO A 86 -12.35 -7.41 -23.70
C PRO A 86 -13.55 -7.71 -22.78
N GLN A 87 -14.74 -7.83 -23.37
CA GLN A 87 -15.98 -8.09 -22.62
C GLN A 87 -15.92 -9.43 -21.86
N GLU A 88 -15.20 -10.42 -22.39
CA GLU A 88 -15.00 -11.73 -21.76
C GLU A 88 -14.12 -11.71 -20.51
N THR A 89 -13.20 -10.75 -20.40
CA THR A 89 -12.26 -10.63 -19.27
C THR A 89 -12.60 -9.50 -18.31
N GLY A 90 -13.57 -8.65 -18.65
CA GLY A 90 -13.95 -7.47 -17.88
C GLY A 90 -14.38 -7.82 -16.44
N VAL A 91 -15.13 -8.91 -16.25
CA VAL A 91 -15.58 -9.34 -14.91
C VAL A 91 -14.39 -9.81 -14.05
N GLN A 92 -13.48 -10.60 -14.63
CA GLN A 92 -12.28 -11.09 -13.96
C GLN A 92 -11.35 -9.92 -13.61
N MET A 93 -11.18 -8.96 -14.53
CA MET A 93 -10.46 -7.73 -14.30
C MET A 93 -11.03 -6.96 -13.10
N GLN A 94 -12.36 -6.77 -13.06
CA GLN A 94 -13.01 -6.07 -11.95
C GLN A 94 -12.84 -6.82 -10.63
N LYS A 95 -12.99 -8.15 -10.60
CA LYS A 95 -12.78 -8.95 -9.39
C LYS A 95 -11.34 -8.86 -8.87
N CYS A 96 -10.35 -8.97 -9.75
CA CYS A 96 -8.94 -8.80 -9.38
C CYS A 96 -8.63 -7.38 -8.92
N GLY A 97 -9.20 -6.36 -9.58
CA GLY A 97 -9.07 -4.96 -9.19
C GLY A 97 -9.74 -4.64 -7.85
N PHE A 98 -10.89 -5.26 -7.55
CA PHE A 98 -11.52 -5.14 -6.24
C PHE A 98 -10.65 -5.72 -5.14
N SER A 99 -10.11 -6.92 -5.36
CA SER A 99 -9.18 -7.55 -4.41
C SER A 99 -7.95 -6.68 -4.15
N SER A 100 -7.38 -6.05 -5.18
CA SER A 100 -6.25 -5.15 -4.99
C SER A 100 -6.66 -3.90 -4.20
N GLN A 101 -7.79 -3.28 -4.52
CA GLN A 101 -8.30 -2.11 -3.79
C GLN A 101 -8.48 -2.40 -2.29
N VAL A 102 -9.06 -3.54 -1.94
CA VAL A 102 -9.31 -3.92 -0.54
C VAL A 102 -8.03 -4.25 0.22
N LEU A 103 -7.06 -4.92 -0.41
CA LEU A 103 -5.80 -5.29 0.23
C LEU A 103 -4.87 -4.10 0.45
N TYR A 104 -4.98 -3.06 -0.37
CA TYR A 104 -4.14 -1.87 -0.31
C TYR A 104 -4.14 -1.16 1.06
N PRO A 105 -5.27 -0.67 1.60
CA PRO A 105 -5.29 0.05 2.88
C PRO A 105 -4.83 -0.83 4.05
N SER A 106 -5.22 -2.11 4.05
CA SER A 106 -4.80 -3.06 5.08
C SER A 106 -3.28 -3.31 5.07
N SER A 107 -2.68 -3.45 3.88
CA SER A 107 -1.22 -3.58 3.71
C SER A 107 -0.51 -2.31 4.17
N LEU A 108 -1.00 -1.14 3.74
CA LEU A 108 -0.40 0.16 4.04
C LEU A 108 -0.45 0.47 5.54
N GLY A 109 -1.59 0.21 6.18
CA GLY A 109 -1.76 0.36 7.63
C GLY A 109 -0.80 -0.50 8.43
N ALA A 110 -0.61 -1.77 8.03
CA ALA A 110 0.33 -2.67 8.71
C ALA A 110 1.80 -2.19 8.61
N ILE A 111 2.22 -1.66 7.45
CA ILE A 111 3.55 -1.07 7.27
C ILE A 111 3.72 0.16 8.17
N LYS A 112 2.76 1.08 8.16
CA LYS A 112 2.77 2.29 9.03
C LYS A 112 2.84 1.93 10.51
N LEU A 113 2.07 0.92 10.92
CA LEU A 113 2.09 0.43 12.30
C LEU A 113 3.43 -0.18 12.68
N SER A 114 4.10 -0.91 11.77
CA SER A 114 5.46 -1.41 12.03
C SER A 114 6.42 -0.27 12.38
N ILE A 115 6.38 0.83 11.64
CA ILE A 115 7.24 2.01 11.89
C ILE A 115 6.91 2.63 13.27
N ILE A 116 5.63 2.82 13.58
CA ILE A 116 5.22 3.43 14.85
C ILE A 116 5.56 2.52 16.03
N LEU A 117 5.35 1.21 15.92
CA LEU A 117 5.73 0.22 16.94
C LEU A 117 7.25 0.18 17.15
N PHE A 118 8.02 0.33 16.07
CA PHE A 118 9.47 0.46 16.15
C PHE A 118 9.88 1.72 16.94
N LEU A 119 9.27 2.87 16.64
CA LEU A 119 9.52 4.11 17.40
C LEU A 119 9.11 3.98 18.87
N LEU A 120 7.96 3.36 19.17
CA LEU A 120 7.52 3.09 20.54
C LEU A 120 8.50 2.19 21.32
N ARG A 121 9.22 1.29 20.65
CA ARG A 121 10.27 0.48 21.27
C ARG A 121 11.53 1.30 21.55
N VAL A 122 11.93 2.18 20.63
CA VAL A 122 13.16 2.98 20.78
C VAL A 122 12.99 4.08 21.84
N VAL A 123 11.78 4.64 21.96
CA VAL A 123 11.46 5.69 22.93
C VAL A 123 11.33 5.11 24.36
N PRO A 124 12.01 5.70 25.37
CA PRO A 124 11.87 5.30 26.78
C PRO A 124 10.43 5.28 27.28
N LEU A 125 10.13 4.42 28.27
CA LEU A 125 8.77 4.15 28.77
C LEU A 125 8.05 5.40 29.31
N ASP A 126 8.80 6.31 29.91
CA ASP A 126 8.37 7.53 30.59
C ASP A 126 8.39 8.77 29.67
N HIS A 127 8.85 8.62 28.43
CA HIS A 127 9.03 9.76 27.54
C HIS A 127 7.69 10.29 27.00
N ALA A 128 7.54 11.62 27.01
CA ALA A 128 6.34 12.32 26.53
C ALA A 128 5.90 11.97 25.08
N TRP A 129 6.83 11.52 24.23
CA TRP A 129 6.56 11.15 22.83
C TRP A 129 5.73 9.88 22.66
N ARG A 130 5.56 9.07 23.70
CA ARG A 130 4.73 7.86 23.62
C ARG A 130 3.25 8.15 23.39
N LYS A 131 2.70 9.20 24.02
CA LYS A 131 1.29 9.59 23.85
C LYS A 131 0.97 9.98 22.39
N PRO A 132 1.75 10.87 21.73
CA PRO A 132 1.60 11.12 20.30
C PRO A 132 1.73 9.86 19.44
N LEU A 133 2.70 8.99 19.71
CA LEU A 133 2.89 7.74 18.94
C LEU A 133 1.66 6.82 19.02
N TYR A 134 1.08 6.63 20.21
CA TYR A 134 -0.15 5.86 20.35
C TYR A 134 -1.34 6.52 19.65
N THR A 135 -1.41 7.86 19.65
CA THR A 135 -2.47 8.60 18.96
C THR A 135 -2.39 8.39 17.45
N VAL A 136 -1.19 8.50 16.88
CA VAL A 136 -0.96 8.25 15.44
C VAL A 136 -1.21 6.78 15.09
N ALA A 137 -0.79 5.83 15.94
CA ALA A 137 -1.09 4.41 15.74
C ALA A 137 -2.60 4.14 15.72
N ALA A 138 -3.34 4.70 16.68
CA ALA A 138 -4.79 4.56 16.75
C ALA A 138 -5.47 5.17 15.52
N TRP A 139 -5.01 6.35 15.08
CA TRP A 139 -5.50 6.99 13.86
C TRP A 139 -5.31 6.09 12.64
N VAL A 140 -4.11 5.54 12.43
CA VAL A 140 -3.82 4.62 11.32
C VAL A 140 -4.71 3.38 11.36
N VAL A 141 -4.87 2.73 12.51
CA VAL A 141 -5.74 1.56 12.64
C VAL A 141 -7.18 1.91 12.26
N VAL A 142 -7.70 3.02 12.78
CA VAL A 142 -9.08 3.44 12.55
C VAL A 142 -9.30 3.84 11.09
N SER A 143 -8.41 4.65 10.51
CA SER A 143 -8.55 5.13 9.13
C SER A 143 -8.50 3.98 8.14
N GLU A 144 -7.47 3.13 8.20
CA GLU A 144 -7.29 2.04 7.23
C GLU A 144 -8.37 0.96 7.37
N SER A 145 -8.84 0.71 8.59
CA SER A 145 -9.98 -0.20 8.81
C SER A 145 -11.27 0.38 8.24
N ALA A 146 -11.53 1.67 8.46
CA ALA A 146 -12.70 2.35 7.92
C ALA A 146 -12.71 2.36 6.38
N PHE A 147 -11.56 2.64 5.75
CA PHE A 147 -11.41 2.59 4.30
C PHE A 147 -11.60 1.17 3.74
N THR A 148 -11.01 0.16 4.40
CA THR A 148 -11.20 -1.25 4.01
C THR A 148 -12.67 -1.65 4.07
N ILE A 149 -13.38 -1.30 5.15
CA ILE A 149 -14.81 -1.59 5.31
C ILE A 149 -15.65 -0.84 4.28
N ALA A 150 -15.32 0.42 3.99
CA ALA A 150 -16.01 1.21 2.98
C ALA A 150 -15.87 0.60 1.58
N LEU A 151 -14.69 0.07 1.23
CA LEU A 151 -14.48 -0.65 -0.03
C LEU A 151 -15.31 -1.93 -0.11
N PHE A 152 -15.39 -2.72 0.96
CA PHE A 152 -16.32 -3.87 0.98
C PHE A 152 -17.78 -3.49 0.77
N ARG A 153 -18.15 -2.26 1.12
CA ARG A 153 -19.50 -1.70 0.95
C ARG A 153 -19.60 -0.68 -0.18
N GLN A 154 -18.65 -0.67 -1.12
CA GLN A 154 -18.60 0.33 -2.17
C GLN A 154 -19.82 0.35 -3.08
N CYS A 155 -20.45 -0.81 -3.26
CA CYS A 155 -21.66 -0.98 -4.05
C CYS A 155 -22.69 -1.75 -3.25
N THR A 156 -23.96 -1.39 -3.42
CA THR A 156 -25.10 -2.12 -2.86
C THR A 156 -26.02 -2.52 -4.00
N PRO A 157 -26.16 -3.83 -4.31
CA PRO A 157 -25.38 -4.96 -3.81
C PRO A 157 -23.94 -5.02 -4.39
N ILE A 158 -23.01 -5.73 -3.73
CA ILE A 158 -21.58 -5.72 -4.13
C ILE A 158 -21.32 -6.31 -5.52
N ASN A 159 -22.16 -7.26 -5.94
CA ASN A 159 -22.14 -7.83 -7.30
C ASN A 159 -22.37 -6.79 -8.39
N TYR A 160 -23.05 -5.68 -8.09
CA TYR A 160 -23.19 -4.54 -9.01
C TYR A 160 -21.84 -3.95 -9.44
N TYR A 161 -20.77 -4.18 -8.68
CA TYR A 161 -19.45 -3.69 -9.04
C TYR A 161 -18.94 -4.32 -10.36
N TRP A 162 -19.04 -5.64 -10.50
CA TRP A 162 -18.56 -6.38 -11.67
C TRP A 162 -19.66 -6.78 -12.65
N ASP A 163 -20.92 -6.80 -12.22
CA ASP A 163 -22.07 -7.14 -13.05
C ASP A 163 -23.06 -5.97 -13.09
N LYS A 164 -23.09 -5.26 -14.22
CA LYS A 164 -23.98 -4.10 -14.44
C LYS A 164 -25.39 -4.48 -14.86
N SER A 165 -25.70 -5.77 -15.02
CA SER A 165 -27.07 -6.25 -15.30
C SER A 165 -27.95 -6.24 -14.04
N VAL A 166 -27.33 -6.26 -12.86
CA VAL A 166 -28.01 -6.17 -11.57
C VAL A 166 -28.35 -4.70 -11.30
N GLU A 167 -29.51 -4.42 -10.71
CA GLU A 167 -29.80 -3.07 -10.23
C GLU A 167 -29.01 -2.78 -8.95
N GLY A 168 -28.33 -1.64 -8.92
CA GLY A 168 -27.54 -1.25 -7.77
C GLY A 168 -26.92 0.13 -7.95
N THR A 169 -26.30 0.59 -6.87
CA THR A 169 -25.57 1.86 -6.86
C THR A 169 -24.24 1.69 -6.17
N CYS A 170 -23.22 2.38 -6.68
CA CYS A 170 -21.94 2.54 -6.00
C CYS A 170 -21.77 3.98 -5.56
N PHE A 171 -21.02 4.21 -4.49
CA PHE A 171 -20.56 5.55 -4.13
C PHE A 171 -19.53 6.10 -5.15
N ASP A 172 -19.25 7.39 -5.05
CA ASP A 172 -18.29 8.09 -5.91
C ASP A 172 -16.85 7.66 -5.60
N GLN A 173 -16.38 6.65 -6.34
CA GLN A 173 -15.07 6.05 -6.20
C GLN A 173 -13.91 7.05 -6.37
N PRO A 174 -13.88 7.91 -7.41
CA PRO A 174 -12.84 8.93 -7.53
C PRO A 174 -12.73 9.81 -6.29
N LYS A 175 -13.85 10.36 -5.79
CA LYS A 175 -13.83 11.19 -4.58
C LYS A 175 -13.33 10.42 -3.36
N PHE A 176 -13.75 9.18 -3.21
CA PHE A 176 -13.28 8.32 -2.12
C PHE A 176 -11.75 8.14 -2.17
N TYR A 177 -11.19 7.81 -3.33
CA TYR A 177 -9.73 7.65 -3.47
C TYR A 177 -8.96 8.96 -3.27
N TYR A 178 -9.51 10.10 -3.66
CA TYR A 178 -8.87 11.40 -3.39
C TYR A 178 -8.79 11.68 -1.89
N VAL A 179 -9.85 11.40 -1.14
CA VAL A 179 -9.85 11.55 0.32
C VAL A 179 -8.88 10.58 0.97
N ASP A 180 -8.93 9.31 0.57
CA ASP A 180 -8.02 8.27 1.05
C ASP A 180 -6.55 8.66 0.82
N ALA A 181 -6.20 9.03 -0.41
CA ALA A 181 -4.85 9.48 -0.76
C ALA A 181 -4.40 10.71 0.05
N ALA A 182 -5.28 11.70 0.26
CA ALA A 182 -4.94 12.89 1.03
C ALA A 182 -4.69 12.58 2.52
N LEU A 183 -5.52 11.74 3.14
CA LEU A 183 -5.31 11.31 4.53
C LEU A 183 -4.05 10.46 4.66
N ASN A 184 -3.84 9.52 3.73
CA ASN A 184 -2.67 8.67 3.73
C ASN A 184 -1.38 9.48 3.59
N MET A 185 -1.32 10.40 2.62
CA MET A 185 -0.18 11.29 2.44
C MET A 185 0.09 12.18 3.66
N THR A 186 -0.97 12.68 4.32
CA THR A 186 -0.85 13.46 5.55
C THR A 186 -0.21 12.64 6.67
N THR A 187 -0.67 11.39 6.85
CA THR A 187 -0.08 10.49 7.86
C THR A 187 1.36 10.11 7.54
N ASP A 188 1.74 10.00 6.26
CA ASP A 188 3.12 9.71 5.85
C ASP A 188 4.06 10.83 6.25
N ILE A 189 3.67 12.08 6.00
CA ILE A 189 4.45 13.26 6.40
C ILE A 189 4.62 13.29 7.93
N ILE A 190 3.56 12.99 8.68
CA ILE A 190 3.62 12.91 10.14
C ILE A 190 4.62 11.83 10.56
N ILE A 191 4.48 10.60 10.06
CA ILE A 191 5.32 9.46 10.43
C ILE A 191 6.79 9.70 10.06
N LEU A 192 7.08 10.27 8.89
CA LEU A 192 8.44 10.62 8.45
C LEU A 192 9.09 11.68 9.34
N SER A 193 8.30 12.61 9.87
CA SER A 193 8.80 13.68 10.72
C SER A 193 9.10 13.22 12.16
N LEU A 194 8.41 12.19 12.65
CA LEU A 194 8.52 11.71 14.04
C LEU A 194 9.95 11.29 14.43
N PRO A 195 10.67 10.44 13.66
CA PRO A 195 12.04 10.04 14.00
C PRO A 195 12.98 11.24 14.18
N TRP A 196 12.86 12.26 13.33
CA TRP A 196 13.69 13.45 13.40
C TRP A 196 13.47 14.21 14.71
N PHE A 197 12.21 14.46 15.07
CA PHE A 197 11.87 15.17 16.31
C PHE A 197 12.21 14.36 17.57
N ILE A 198 11.97 13.05 17.56
CA ILE A 198 12.26 12.16 18.68
C ILE A 198 13.77 12.05 18.91
N PHE A 199 14.56 11.77 17.87
CA PHE A 199 15.99 11.53 18.01
C PHE A 199 16.80 12.80 18.24
N ARG A 200 16.28 13.99 17.92
CA ARG A 200 16.94 15.26 18.26
C ARG A 200 17.14 15.39 19.78
N ASN A 201 16.16 14.94 20.57
CA ASN A 201 16.17 15.09 22.02
C ASN A 201 16.72 13.86 22.76
N LEU A 202 16.96 12.74 22.05
CA LEU A 202 17.48 11.52 22.65
C LEU A 202 19.01 11.45 22.60
N ASN A 203 19.64 11.09 23.73
CA ASN A 203 21.10 10.90 23.88
C ASN A 203 21.59 9.61 23.19
N LEU A 204 21.40 9.50 21.89
CA LEU A 204 21.96 8.43 21.05
C LEU A 204 23.28 8.87 20.40
N SER A 205 24.20 7.93 20.18
CA SER A 205 25.40 8.19 19.37
C SER A 205 25.02 8.57 17.93
N LYS A 206 25.75 9.50 17.32
CA LYS A 206 25.44 10.04 15.98
C LYS A 206 25.29 8.94 14.91
N ARG A 207 26.10 7.87 15.00
CA ARG A 207 26.03 6.69 14.13
C ARG A 207 24.67 5.97 14.23
N LYS A 208 24.21 5.70 15.46
CA LYS A 208 22.90 5.05 15.68
C LYS A 208 21.74 5.92 15.21
N LYS A 209 21.83 7.26 15.37
CA LYS A 209 20.81 8.18 14.83
C LYS A 209 20.69 8.06 13.31
N TYR A 210 21.80 8.01 12.59
CA TYR A 210 21.78 7.88 11.13
C TYR A 210 21.25 6.52 10.67
N GLU A 211 21.68 5.42 11.30
CA GLU A 211 21.20 4.07 11.01
C GLU A 211 19.67 3.97 11.23
N LEU A 212 19.15 4.55 12.32
CA LEU A 212 17.72 4.55 12.62
C LEU A 212 16.91 5.40 11.63
N LEU A 213 17.42 6.58 11.24
CA LEU A 213 16.78 7.43 10.24
C LEU A 213 16.69 6.73 8.89
N LEU A 214 17.78 6.10 8.44
CA LEU A 214 17.82 5.40 7.16
C LEU A 214 16.81 4.24 7.13
N VAL A 215 16.72 3.47 8.21
CA VAL A 215 15.73 2.38 8.33
C VAL A 215 14.28 2.90 8.30
N CYS A 216 14.02 4.06 8.91
CA CYS A 216 12.67 4.67 8.88
C CYS A 216 12.33 5.19 7.47
N SER A 217 13.27 5.80 6.76
CA SER A 217 13.06 6.30 5.40
C SER A 217 12.79 5.18 4.40
N VAL A 218 13.50 4.05 4.51
CA VAL A 218 13.29 2.88 3.64
C VAL A 218 11.92 2.22 3.90
N GLY A 219 11.40 2.27 5.13
CA GLY A 219 10.09 1.69 5.45
C GLY A 219 8.88 2.44 4.86
N VAL A 220 9.08 3.67 4.39
CA VAL A 220 8.02 4.52 3.81
C VAL A 220 8.05 4.51 2.27
N LEU A 221 9.14 4.02 1.66
CA LEU A 221 9.39 4.02 0.22
C LEU A 221 8.97 2.68 -0.40
#